data_AF-A0A930ZDY6-F1
#
_entry.id   AF-A0A930ZDY6-F1
#
_cell.length_a   1.000
_cell.length_b   1.000
_cell.length_c   1.000
_cell.angle_alpha   90.00
_cell.angle_beta   90.00
_cell.angle_gamma   90.00
#
_symmetry.space_group_name_H-M   'P 1'
#
loop_
_entity.id
_entity.type
_entity.pdbx_description
1 polymer ?
#
loop_
_entity_poly.entity_id
_entity_poly.type
_entity_poly.pdbx_seq_one_letter_code
_entity_poly.pdbx_strand_id
1 'polypeptide(L)'
;MGRKTWVRLLAVWLMLAPGAALALSGPLARIVALPGLIPAMVQQLIPMEIELPPARSDLAAPRVRIAGLAYCGGDGTGGAYALGVVYPEEAAAPAANTLSPVECNQPLEPIAQRIALTTPGAPWIVVIKIHATWRPWQLSLAVADAAGAGKNGSPAAALKSLGTFKSIATANLQILPPPGEGRRFDIALRFQQSTIIAAAFASGTVANPDPYLSSDPALNAEISSAPPRSNALADAQYAFINQMLALYAPVYEVPIRVQGLGQSLKAKNVVVSGGDRSLTLRGQLTFGGLAYNGAMHAAGDDLLISTIALESIDRTTCDMTDMIARLQCQAQQFAGSGSGQALSAALTSYYQGQPFHYSTANRPLRFTLGGIKFTAVLEALRSSSRDAIFSEAGRATIRRIGPQR
;
A
#
# COMPACT_ATOMS: atom_id res chain seq x y z
N MET A 1 33.55 50.83 -19.48
CA MET A 1 34.35 50.20 -18.41
C MET A 1 33.55 50.28 -17.11
N GLY A 2 33.19 49.23 -16.39
CA GLY A 2 33.36 47.80 -16.62
C GLY A 2 32.28 47.02 -15.84
N ARG A 3 31.57 46.16 -16.57
CA ARG A 3 30.98 44.89 -16.09
C ARG A 3 31.96 44.21 -15.13
N LYS A 4 31.65 44.06 -13.82
CA LYS A 4 32.24 43.00 -12.96
C LYS A 4 31.70 42.84 -11.51
N THR A 5 30.51 43.33 -11.16
CA THR A 5 29.98 43.17 -9.78
C THR A 5 28.66 42.40 -9.63
N TRP A 6 28.07 41.90 -10.73
CA TRP A 6 26.78 41.18 -10.69
C TRP A 6 26.87 39.65 -10.54
N VAL A 7 28.08 39.06 -10.50
CA VAL A 7 28.25 37.59 -10.50
C VAL A 7 28.45 37.01 -9.09
N ARG A 8 28.70 37.82 -8.05
CA ARG A 8 28.98 37.31 -6.69
C ARG A 8 27.77 37.30 -5.74
N LEU A 9 26.65 37.92 -6.12
CA LEU A 9 25.40 37.89 -5.34
C LEU A 9 24.45 36.74 -5.73
N LEU A 10 24.67 36.11 -6.89
CA LEU A 10 23.90 34.93 -7.32
C LEU A 10 24.39 33.61 -6.68
N ALA A 11 25.63 33.57 -6.18
CA ALA A 11 26.21 32.36 -5.58
C ALA A 11 25.85 32.15 -4.10
N VAL A 12 25.37 33.20 -3.41
CA VAL A 12 25.05 33.14 -1.97
C VAL A 12 23.55 32.89 -1.72
N TRP A 13 22.67 33.27 -2.65
CA TRP A 13 21.24 32.93 -2.56
C TRP A 13 20.90 31.49 -2.99
N LEU A 14 21.80 30.84 -3.73
CA LEU A 14 21.73 29.40 -4.01
C LEU A 14 22.14 28.51 -2.82
N MET A 15 22.58 29.09 -1.69
CA MET A 15 22.99 28.34 -0.48
C MET A 15 22.03 28.50 0.72
N LEU A 16 20.87 29.15 0.56
CA LEU A 16 19.86 29.30 1.63
C LEU A 16 18.45 28.82 1.22
N ALA A 17 18.34 28.02 0.18
CA ALA A 17 17.16 27.19 -0.01
C ALA A 17 17.32 25.92 0.87
N PRO A 18 16.39 25.61 1.78
CA PRO A 18 16.35 24.27 2.36
C PRO A 18 16.27 23.31 1.18
N GLY A 19 17.21 22.36 1.13
CA GLY A 19 17.48 21.54 -0.04
C GLY A 19 16.21 21.27 -0.82
N ALA A 20 16.12 21.87 -2.01
CA ALA A 20 15.20 21.40 -3.02
C ALA A 20 15.59 19.93 -3.18
N ALA A 21 14.81 19.05 -2.55
CA ALA A 21 14.75 17.66 -2.91
C ALA A 21 14.69 17.69 -4.43
N LEU A 22 15.70 17.12 -5.10
CA LEU A 22 15.57 16.71 -6.48
C LEU A 22 14.19 16.07 -6.53
N ALA A 23 13.24 16.73 -7.21
CA ALA A 23 11.91 16.21 -7.33
C ALA A 23 12.09 14.88 -8.06
N LEU A 24 12.11 13.79 -7.30
CA LEU A 24 12.22 12.45 -7.83
C LEU A 24 11.01 12.32 -8.74
N SER A 25 11.26 12.36 -10.04
CA SER A 25 10.24 12.30 -11.08
C SER A 25 9.53 10.94 -11.15
N GLY A 26 9.88 10.03 -10.25
CA GLY A 26 9.30 8.70 -10.09
C GLY A 26 8.11 8.65 -9.14
N PRO A 27 7.56 7.45 -8.91
CA PRO A 27 6.40 7.24 -8.07
C PRO A 27 6.67 7.64 -6.61
N LEU A 28 5.66 8.19 -5.94
CA LEU A 28 5.69 8.50 -4.51
C LEU A 28 5.68 7.22 -3.67
N ALA A 29 4.94 6.22 -4.14
CA ALA A 29 4.86 4.88 -3.59
C ALA A 29 4.47 3.88 -4.69
N ARG A 30 4.86 2.63 -4.53
CA ARG A 30 4.48 1.53 -5.41
C ARG A 30 4.18 0.28 -4.60
N ILE A 31 3.24 -0.50 -5.08
CA ILE A 31 2.92 -1.83 -4.55
C ILE A 31 2.89 -2.84 -5.70
N VAL A 32 3.50 -3.98 -5.47
CA VAL A 32 3.46 -5.14 -6.36
C VAL A 32 2.74 -6.27 -5.64
N ALA A 33 1.59 -6.67 -6.15
CA ALA A 33 0.95 -7.91 -5.77
C ALA A 33 1.61 -9.06 -6.51
N LEU A 34 2.26 -9.96 -5.76
CA LEU A 34 2.87 -11.18 -6.28
C LEU A 34 1.79 -12.27 -6.42
N PRO A 35 2.06 -13.39 -7.14
CA PRO A 35 1.05 -14.38 -7.50
C PRO A 35 0.24 -14.93 -6.31
N GLY A 36 0.86 -15.04 -5.13
CA GLY A 36 0.21 -15.55 -3.92
C GLY A 36 -0.85 -14.62 -3.32
N LEU A 37 -0.88 -13.33 -3.66
CA LEU A 37 -1.83 -12.37 -3.13
C LEU A 37 -3.04 -12.16 -4.04
N ILE A 38 -2.84 -12.23 -5.36
CA ILE A 38 -3.84 -11.85 -6.37
C ILE A 38 -5.16 -12.63 -6.22
N PRO A 39 -5.18 -13.97 -6.08
CA PRO A 39 -6.44 -14.70 -5.94
C PRO A 39 -7.24 -14.25 -4.72
N ALA A 40 -6.56 -14.02 -3.59
CA ALA A 40 -7.21 -13.56 -2.36
C ALA A 40 -7.81 -12.16 -2.53
N MET A 41 -7.10 -11.24 -3.19
CA MET A 41 -7.58 -9.89 -3.51
C MET A 41 -8.81 -9.92 -4.42
N VAL A 42 -8.76 -10.72 -5.49
CA VAL A 42 -9.82 -10.81 -6.49
C VAL A 42 -11.11 -11.38 -5.87
N GLN A 43 -10.98 -12.35 -4.97
CA GLN A 43 -12.09 -12.90 -4.20
C GLN A 43 -12.72 -11.89 -3.21
N GLN A 44 -12.01 -10.82 -2.84
CA GLN A 44 -12.59 -9.75 -2.02
C GLN A 44 -13.50 -8.81 -2.82
N LEU A 45 -13.48 -8.86 -4.16
CA LEU A 45 -14.27 -7.98 -5.03
C LEU A 45 -15.69 -8.51 -5.29
N ILE A 46 -15.99 -9.73 -4.87
CA ILE A 46 -17.29 -10.39 -5.07
C ILE A 46 -18.13 -10.41 -3.75
N PRO A 47 -19.48 -10.46 -3.87
CA PRO A 47 -20.24 -10.28 -5.10
C PRO A 47 -20.16 -8.83 -5.63
N MET A 48 -20.10 -8.70 -6.95
CA MET A 48 -20.13 -7.40 -7.64
C MET A 48 -21.46 -7.24 -8.38
N GLU A 49 -22.13 -6.11 -8.21
CA GLU A 49 -23.35 -5.79 -8.95
C GLU A 49 -23.01 -4.99 -10.22
N ILE A 50 -23.62 -5.39 -11.34
CA ILE A 50 -23.48 -4.73 -12.63
C ILE A 50 -24.87 -4.29 -13.07
N GLU A 51 -25.01 -3.00 -13.30
CA GLU A 51 -26.18 -2.44 -13.98
C GLU A 51 -25.97 -2.60 -15.49
N LEU A 52 -26.93 -3.24 -16.16
CA LEU A 52 -26.89 -3.43 -17.60
C LEU A 52 -27.51 -2.20 -18.30
N PRO A 53 -27.00 -1.82 -19.49
CA PRO A 53 -27.54 -0.67 -20.21
C PRO A 53 -29.04 -0.82 -20.49
N PRO A 54 -29.87 0.21 -20.22
CA PRO A 54 -31.33 0.11 -20.35
C PRO A 54 -31.84 -0.04 -21.80
N ALA A 55 -30.99 0.24 -22.79
CA ALA A 55 -31.35 0.25 -24.21
C ALA A 55 -31.14 -1.08 -24.95
N ARG A 56 -30.81 -2.17 -24.23
CA ARG A 56 -30.46 -3.47 -24.81
C ARG A 56 -31.54 -4.50 -24.52
N SER A 57 -32.53 -4.61 -25.42
CA SER A 57 -33.66 -5.55 -25.31
C SER A 57 -33.25 -7.02 -25.37
N ASP A 58 -32.01 -7.31 -25.77
CA ASP A 58 -31.36 -8.62 -25.76
C ASP A 58 -30.84 -9.04 -24.36
N LEU A 59 -30.80 -8.10 -23.40
CA LEU A 59 -30.35 -8.35 -22.03
C LEU A 59 -31.57 -8.52 -21.11
N ALA A 60 -31.88 -9.78 -20.77
CA ALA A 60 -33.13 -10.16 -20.09
C ALA A 60 -33.32 -9.59 -18.66
N ALA A 61 -32.28 -9.05 -18.03
CA ALA A 61 -32.35 -8.47 -16.69
C ALA A 61 -31.69 -7.08 -16.66
N PRO A 62 -32.25 -6.08 -15.95
CA PRO A 62 -31.65 -4.76 -15.83
C PRO A 62 -30.40 -4.76 -14.94
N ARG A 63 -30.25 -5.78 -14.09
CA ARG A 63 -29.14 -5.94 -13.14
C ARG A 63 -28.69 -7.39 -13.09
N VAL A 64 -27.39 -7.59 -12.99
CA VAL A 64 -26.77 -8.92 -12.82
C VAL A 64 -25.70 -8.87 -11.74
N ARG A 65 -25.43 -10.03 -11.12
CA ARG A 65 -24.39 -10.16 -10.10
C ARG A 65 -23.27 -11.06 -10.58
N ILE A 66 -22.03 -10.70 -10.25
CA ILE A 66 -20.86 -11.58 -10.35
C ILE A 66 -20.60 -12.20 -8.97
N ALA A 67 -20.69 -13.52 -8.84
CA ALA A 67 -20.42 -14.24 -7.58
C ALA A 67 -19.16 -15.10 -7.60
N GLY A 68 -18.58 -15.40 -8.76
CA GLY A 68 -17.30 -16.10 -8.89
C GLY A 68 -16.34 -15.25 -9.70
N LEU A 69 -15.08 -15.16 -9.28
CA LEU A 69 -14.04 -14.42 -10.00
C LEU A 69 -12.69 -15.12 -9.89
N ALA A 70 -12.06 -15.41 -11.02
CA ALA A 70 -10.73 -16.02 -11.10
C ALA A 70 -9.80 -15.19 -12.00
N TYR A 71 -8.61 -14.86 -11.50
CA TYR A 71 -7.60 -14.12 -12.27
C TYR A 71 -6.87 -15.05 -13.24
N CYS A 72 -6.74 -14.62 -14.50
CA CYS A 72 -6.13 -15.40 -15.57
C CYS A 72 -4.75 -14.91 -16.01
N GLY A 73 -4.20 -13.90 -15.34
CA GLY A 73 -2.90 -13.33 -15.69
C GLY A 73 -3.01 -12.09 -16.59
N GLY A 74 -1.84 -11.47 -16.77
CA GLY A 74 -1.67 -10.35 -17.70
C GLY A 74 -1.75 -10.82 -19.16
N ASP A 75 -2.20 -9.93 -20.03
CA ASP A 75 -2.40 -10.17 -21.48
C ASP A 75 -1.14 -9.94 -22.33
N GLY A 76 -0.02 -9.56 -21.71
CA GLY A 76 1.24 -9.23 -22.38
C GLY A 76 1.32 -7.81 -22.97
N THR A 77 0.20 -7.10 -23.05
CA THR A 77 0.11 -5.72 -23.53
C THR A 77 -0.07 -4.69 -22.41
N GLY A 78 -0.25 -5.15 -21.17
CA GLY A 78 -0.40 -4.34 -19.97
C GLY A 78 -1.78 -4.38 -19.36
N GLY A 79 -2.73 -5.12 -19.96
CA GLY A 79 -4.01 -5.48 -19.38
C GLY A 79 -4.00 -6.89 -18.77
N ALA A 80 -5.14 -7.34 -18.26
CA ALA A 80 -5.32 -8.67 -17.67
C ALA A 80 -6.64 -9.30 -18.04
N TYR A 81 -6.70 -10.62 -17.96
CA TYR A 81 -7.93 -11.38 -18.07
C TYR A 81 -8.38 -11.92 -16.71
N ALA A 82 -9.69 -12.04 -16.55
CA ALA A 82 -10.31 -12.78 -15.46
C ALA A 82 -11.55 -13.53 -15.97
N LEU A 83 -11.92 -14.62 -15.32
CA LEU A 83 -13.21 -15.28 -15.51
C LEU A 83 -14.17 -14.84 -14.42
N GLY A 84 -15.41 -14.53 -14.80
CA GLY A 84 -16.50 -14.17 -13.89
C GLY A 84 -17.72 -15.08 -14.08
N VAL A 85 -18.44 -15.39 -13.00
CA VAL A 85 -19.75 -16.07 -13.08
C VAL A 85 -20.85 -15.07 -12.81
N VAL A 86 -21.67 -14.85 -13.83
CA VAL A 86 -22.82 -13.94 -13.83
C VAL A 86 -24.11 -14.74 -13.66
N TYR A 87 -25.00 -14.24 -12.81
CA TYR A 87 -26.31 -14.81 -12.54
C TYR A 87 -27.35 -13.69 -12.31
N PRO A 88 -28.65 -14.00 -12.41
CA PRO A 88 -29.72 -13.04 -12.09
C PRO A 88 -29.62 -12.53 -10.66
N GLU A 89 -29.99 -11.27 -10.44
CA GLU A 89 -29.95 -10.66 -9.10
C GLU A 89 -30.84 -11.42 -8.08
N GLU A 90 -31.98 -11.95 -8.55
CA GLU A 90 -33.01 -12.60 -7.73
C GLU A 90 -32.67 -14.06 -7.38
N ALA A 91 -31.66 -14.64 -8.02
CA ALA A 91 -31.27 -16.03 -7.81
C ALA A 91 -30.28 -16.19 -6.64
N ALA A 92 -30.23 -17.39 -6.06
CA ALA A 92 -29.23 -17.72 -5.05
C ALA A 92 -27.82 -17.67 -5.66
N ALA A 93 -26.89 -17.04 -4.95
CA ALA A 93 -25.53 -16.88 -5.42
C ALA A 93 -24.82 -18.25 -5.59
N PRO A 94 -24.16 -18.50 -6.73
CA PRO A 94 -23.21 -19.59 -6.85
C PRO A 94 -22.11 -19.50 -5.77
N ALA A 95 -21.54 -20.64 -5.40
CA ALA A 95 -20.41 -20.65 -4.47
C ALA A 95 -19.22 -19.83 -5.03
N ALA A 96 -18.58 -19.01 -4.20
CA ALA A 96 -17.50 -18.10 -4.61
C ALA A 96 -16.28 -18.80 -5.24
N ASN A 97 -16.07 -20.08 -4.88
CA ASN A 97 -15.02 -20.96 -5.40
C ASN A 97 -15.45 -21.80 -6.61
N THR A 98 -16.57 -21.46 -7.27
CA THR A 98 -17.06 -22.18 -8.44
C THR A 98 -16.11 -22.10 -9.65
N LEU A 99 -15.26 -21.07 -9.67
CA LEU A 99 -14.19 -20.89 -10.66
C LEU A 99 -12.80 -21.15 -10.06
N SER A 100 -11.92 -21.68 -10.89
CA SER A 100 -10.49 -21.86 -10.61
C SER A 100 -9.61 -21.21 -11.68
N PRO A 101 -8.42 -20.69 -11.35
CA PRO A 101 -7.45 -20.20 -12.34
C PRO A 101 -7.08 -21.21 -13.43
N VAL A 102 -7.23 -22.52 -13.17
CA VAL A 102 -6.98 -23.58 -14.17
C VAL A 102 -7.93 -23.49 -15.37
N GLU A 103 -9.12 -22.93 -15.17
CA GLU A 103 -10.17 -22.84 -16.18
C GLU A 103 -9.93 -21.69 -17.18
N CYS A 104 -8.97 -20.81 -16.91
CA CYS A 104 -8.64 -19.66 -17.76
C CYS A 104 -8.25 -20.02 -19.20
N ASN A 105 -7.83 -21.27 -19.43
CA ASN A 105 -7.45 -21.79 -20.75
C ASN A 105 -8.49 -22.75 -21.35
N GLN A 106 -9.64 -22.94 -20.70
CA GLN A 106 -10.70 -23.84 -21.16
C GLN A 106 -11.78 -23.07 -21.94
N PRO A 107 -12.51 -23.73 -22.86
CA PRO A 107 -13.69 -23.14 -23.49
C PRO A 107 -14.74 -22.75 -22.44
N LEU A 108 -15.45 -21.64 -22.66
CA LEU A 108 -16.41 -21.10 -21.68
C LEU A 108 -17.72 -21.91 -21.61
N GLU A 109 -18.21 -22.48 -22.72
CA GLU A 109 -19.47 -23.26 -22.71
C GLU A 109 -19.47 -24.42 -21.70
N PRO A 110 -18.48 -25.34 -21.69
CA PRO A 110 -18.44 -26.44 -20.73
C PRO A 110 -18.43 -25.96 -19.27
N ILE A 111 -17.73 -24.86 -18.98
CA ILE A 111 -17.70 -24.27 -17.64
C ILE A 111 -19.09 -23.76 -17.26
N ALA A 112 -19.75 -23.01 -18.14
CA ALA A 112 -21.09 -22.49 -17.90
C ALA A 112 -22.11 -23.61 -17.66
N GLN A 113 -22.06 -24.68 -18.46
CA GLN A 113 -22.91 -25.86 -18.29
C GLN A 113 -22.65 -26.56 -16.95
N ARG A 114 -21.38 -26.77 -16.58
CA ARG A 114 -20.99 -27.37 -15.30
C ARG A 114 -21.54 -26.57 -14.12
N ILE A 115 -21.35 -25.25 -14.11
CA ILE A 115 -21.78 -24.38 -13.02
C ILE A 115 -23.31 -24.27 -12.97
N ALA A 116 -23.98 -24.24 -14.12
CA ALA A 116 -25.44 -24.29 -14.16
C ALA A 116 -25.95 -25.55 -13.46
N LEU A 117 -25.43 -26.74 -13.78
CA LEU A 117 -25.86 -28.00 -13.14
C LEU A 117 -25.73 -27.99 -11.61
N THR A 118 -24.71 -27.31 -11.07
CA THR A 118 -24.43 -27.28 -9.62
C THR A 118 -25.03 -26.10 -8.87
N THR A 119 -25.61 -25.12 -9.57
CA THR A 119 -26.24 -23.93 -8.95
C THR A 119 -27.76 -24.09 -8.89
N PRO A 120 -28.35 -24.50 -7.76
CA PRO A 120 -29.79 -24.62 -7.62
C PRO A 120 -30.48 -23.24 -7.65
N GLY A 121 -31.67 -23.17 -8.23
CA GLY A 121 -32.50 -21.95 -8.22
C GLY A 121 -32.15 -20.87 -9.23
N ALA A 122 -30.95 -20.88 -9.83
CA ALA A 122 -30.61 -19.95 -10.93
C ALA A 122 -31.22 -20.43 -12.27
N PRO A 123 -32.08 -19.62 -12.93
CA PRO A 123 -32.70 -19.97 -14.22
C PRO A 123 -31.68 -20.00 -15.38
N TRP A 124 -30.58 -19.28 -15.24
CA TRP A 124 -29.45 -19.31 -16.15
C TRP A 124 -28.16 -18.92 -15.44
N ILE A 125 -27.02 -19.29 -16.03
CA ILE A 125 -25.68 -18.87 -15.64
C ILE A 125 -24.94 -18.41 -16.89
N VAL A 126 -24.13 -17.35 -16.76
CA VAL A 126 -23.20 -16.93 -17.81
C VAL A 126 -21.79 -16.87 -17.23
N VAL A 127 -20.85 -17.53 -17.89
CA VAL A 127 -19.43 -17.34 -17.63
C VAL A 127 -18.91 -16.29 -18.58
N ILE A 128 -18.35 -15.21 -18.04
CA ILE A 128 -17.76 -14.12 -18.81
C ILE A 128 -16.24 -14.14 -18.68
N LYS A 129 -15.56 -13.86 -19.79
CA LYS A 129 -14.14 -13.48 -19.78
C LYS A 129 -14.08 -11.96 -19.74
N ILE A 130 -13.59 -11.43 -18.62
CA ILE A 130 -13.39 -10.01 -18.39
C ILE A 130 -11.99 -9.64 -18.84
N HIS A 131 -11.88 -8.57 -19.64
CA HIS A 131 -10.62 -7.92 -19.95
C HIS A 131 -10.53 -6.61 -19.16
N ALA A 132 -9.51 -6.53 -18.31
CA ALA A 132 -9.14 -5.34 -17.58
C ALA A 132 -8.04 -4.62 -18.37
N THR A 133 -8.30 -3.41 -18.82
CA THR A 133 -7.31 -2.58 -19.50
C THR A 133 -7.12 -1.28 -18.73
N TRP A 134 -5.89 -0.97 -18.38
CA TRP A 134 -5.54 0.36 -17.89
C TRP A 134 -4.95 1.16 -19.04
N ARG A 135 -5.53 2.33 -19.30
CA ARG A 135 -4.94 3.41 -20.10
C ARG A 135 -4.63 4.55 -19.14
N PRO A 136 -3.71 5.48 -19.47
CA PRO A 136 -3.33 6.55 -18.55
C PRO A 136 -4.53 7.13 -17.80
N TRP A 137 -4.54 6.86 -16.50
CA TRP A 137 -5.49 7.34 -15.51
C TRP A 137 -6.92 6.81 -15.59
N GLN A 138 -7.15 5.71 -16.32
CA GLN A 138 -8.46 5.06 -16.42
C GLN A 138 -8.34 3.54 -16.52
N LEU A 139 -8.93 2.84 -15.56
CA LEU A 139 -9.12 1.39 -15.62
C LEU A 139 -10.49 1.08 -16.22
N SER A 140 -10.52 0.24 -17.25
CA SER A 140 -11.76 -0.22 -17.88
C SER A 140 -11.89 -1.74 -17.77
N LEU A 141 -13.09 -2.20 -17.45
CA LEU A 141 -13.47 -3.61 -17.43
C LEU A 141 -14.49 -3.85 -18.54
N ALA A 142 -14.18 -4.79 -19.43
CA ALA A 142 -15.01 -5.14 -20.56
C ALA A 142 -15.24 -6.65 -20.64
N VAL A 143 -16.38 -7.05 -21.20
CA VAL A 143 -16.62 -8.45 -21.57
C VAL A 143 -15.89 -8.71 -22.88
N ALA A 144 -14.84 -9.53 -22.83
CA ALA A 144 -14.09 -9.97 -24.01
C ALA A 144 -14.72 -11.20 -24.67
N ASP A 145 -15.31 -12.08 -23.87
CA ASP A 145 -16.09 -13.23 -24.34
C ASP A 145 -17.11 -13.66 -23.30
N ALA A 146 -18.12 -14.41 -23.69
CA ALA A 146 -19.13 -14.94 -22.78
C ALA A 146 -19.77 -16.20 -23.33
N ALA A 147 -20.08 -17.15 -22.45
CA ALA A 147 -20.91 -18.31 -22.75
C ALA A 147 -21.96 -18.52 -21.66
N GLY A 148 -23.18 -18.83 -22.09
CA GLY A 148 -24.33 -18.97 -21.21
C GLY A 148 -24.91 -20.38 -21.22
N ALA A 149 -25.46 -20.80 -20.08
CA ALA A 149 -26.23 -22.02 -19.93
C ALA A 149 -27.59 -21.68 -19.32
N GLY A 150 -28.65 -21.86 -20.10
CA GLY A 150 -30.04 -21.69 -19.66
C GLY A 150 -30.63 -22.97 -19.07
N LYS A 151 -31.68 -22.84 -18.25
CA LYS A 151 -32.45 -23.96 -17.69
C LYS A 151 -33.94 -23.76 -17.91
N ASN A 152 -34.69 -24.86 -17.96
CA ASN A 152 -36.16 -24.85 -17.94
C ASN A 152 -36.79 -23.87 -18.96
N GLY A 153 -36.22 -23.81 -20.17
CA GLY A 153 -36.68 -22.91 -21.24
C GLY A 153 -36.29 -21.43 -21.08
N SER A 154 -35.59 -21.05 -20.01
CA SER A 154 -35.04 -19.70 -19.83
C SER A 154 -33.70 -19.58 -20.56
N PRO A 155 -33.59 -18.76 -21.63
CA PRO A 155 -32.31 -18.53 -22.29
C PRO A 155 -31.36 -17.77 -21.37
N ALA A 156 -30.05 -18.02 -21.53
CA ALA A 156 -29.04 -17.27 -20.81
C ALA A 156 -28.91 -15.84 -21.38
N ALA A 157 -28.53 -14.89 -20.53
CA ALA A 157 -28.32 -13.50 -20.94
C ALA A 157 -27.19 -13.37 -21.99
N ALA A 158 -27.42 -12.58 -23.04
CA ALA A 158 -26.47 -12.37 -24.13
C ALA A 158 -25.40 -11.32 -23.76
N LEU A 159 -24.46 -11.67 -22.90
CA LEU A 159 -23.46 -10.72 -22.37
C LEU A 159 -22.24 -10.48 -23.28
N LYS A 160 -22.05 -11.28 -24.34
CA LYS A 160 -20.87 -11.20 -25.21
C LYS A 160 -20.71 -9.83 -25.88
N SER A 161 -21.81 -9.19 -26.22
CA SER A 161 -21.86 -7.88 -26.88
C SER A 161 -21.94 -6.71 -25.90
N LEU A 162 -21.81 -6.93 -24.58
CA LEU A 162 -21.95 -5.89 -23.56
C LEU A 162 -20.86 -4.82 -23.66
N GLY A 163 -19.65 -5.20 -24.11
CA GLY A 163 -18.51 -4.30 -24.20
C GLY A 163 -18.02 -3.86 -22.82
N THR A 164 -17.64 -2.58 -22.70
CA THR A 164 -17.18 -2.00 -21.42
C THR A 164 -18.36 -1.81 -20.47
N PHE A 165 -18.34 -2.50 -19.33
CA PHE A 165 -19.40 -2.43 -18.31
C PHE A 165 -18.98 -1.63 -17.08
N LYS A 166 -17.68 -1.40 -16.88
CA LYS A 166 -17.19 -0.54 -15.80
C LYS A 166 -16.00 0.27 -16.27
N SER A 167 -15.99 1.54 -15.93
CA SER A 167 -14.82 2.39 -16.03
C SER A 167 -14.57 3.06 -14.69
N ILE A 168 -13.31 3.10 -14.27
CA ILE A 168 -12.86 3.58 -12.97
C ILE A 168 -11.76 4.61 -13.24
N ALA A 169 -12.04 5.86 -12.89
CA ALA A 169 -11.03 6.90 -12.90
C ALA A 169 -9.94 6.54 -11.89
N THR A 170 -8.68 6.65 -12.31
CA THR A 170 -7.51 6.45 -11.46
C THR A 170 -6.67 7.73 -11.35
N ALA A 171 -7.09 8.83 -11.98
CA ALA A 171 -6.59 10.18 -11.73
C ALA A 171 -7.32 10.86 -10.57
N ASN A 172 -6.62 11.81 -9.95
CA ASN A 172 -7.15 12.80 -9.02
C ASN A 172 -7.87 12.15 -7.82
N LEU A 173 -7.41 10.98 -7.40
CA LEU A 173 -7.95 10.22 -6.28
C LEU A 173 -7.60 10.90 -4.96
N GLN A 174 -8.63 11.20 -4.17
CA GLN A 174 -8.48 11.86 -2.89
C GLN A 174 -8.23 10.86 -1.76
N ILE A 175 -7.35 11.20 -0.82
CA ILE A 175 -7.28 10.47 0.45
C ILE A 175 -8.40 10.95 1.38
N LEU A 176 -9.20 10.02 1.87
CA LEU A 176 -10.24 10.24 2.87
C LEU A 176 -10.01 9.30 4.07
N PRO A 177 -10.35 9.70 5.30
CA PRO A 177 -10.95 10.98 5.77
C PRO A 177 -9.87 12.03 6.19
N PRO A 178 -10.25 13.22 6.74
CA PRO A 178 -9.30 14.16 7.34
C PRO A 178 -8.31 13.47 8.30
N PRO A 179 -7.04 13.92 8.38
CA PRO A 179 -6.51 15.20 7.88
C PRO A 179 -5.95 15.16 6.45
N GLY A 180 -6.06 14.04 5.71
CA GLY A 180 -5.58 13.94 4.32
C GLY A 180 -6.47 14.58 3.28
N GLU A 181 -7.53 15.27 3.72
CA GLU A 181 -8.46 15.96 2.84
C GLU A 181 -7.71 16.99 1.96
N GLY A 182 -7.98 16.97 0.66
CA GLY A 182 -7.28 17.81 -0.32
C GLY A 182 -5.98 17.23 -0.90
N ARG A 183 -5.45 16.11 -0.37
CA ARG A 183 -4.37 15.39 -1.06
C ARG A 183 -4.92 14.50 -2.15
N ARG A 184 -4.36 14.64 -3.35
CA ARG A 184 -4.82 13.94 -4.55
C ARG A 184 -3.67 13.24 -5.26
N PHE A 185 -3.96 12.04 -5.75
CA PHE A 185 -2.99 11.15 -6.38
C PHE A 185 -3.53 10.59 -7.67
N ASP A 186 -2.62 10.36 -8.60
CA ASP A 186 -2.91 9.55 -9.76
C ASP A 186 -2.31 8.16 -9.54
N ILE A 187 -3.11 7.12 -9.78
CA ILE A 187 -2.71 5.72 -9.64
C ILE A 187 -2.53 5.12 -11.02
N ALA A 188 -1.31 4.70 -11.32
CA ALA A 188 -1.01 3.94 -12.52
C ALA A 188 -1.04 2.44 -12.22
N LEU A 189 -1.56 1.64 -13.15
CA LEU A 189 -1.69 0.20 -13.01
C LEU A 189 -1.02 -0.50 -14.18
N ARG A 190 -0.30 -1.58 -13.88
CA ARG A 190 0.21 -2.51 -14.90
C ARG A 190 -0.08 -3.93 -14.48
N PHE A 191 -0.63 -4.69 -15.42
CA PHE A 191 -0.81 -6.12 -15.26
C PHE A 191 0.31 -6.83 -16.01
N GLN A 192 1.22 -7.47 -15.27
CA GLN A 192 2.19 -8.37 -15.84
C GLN A 192 1.61 -9.80 -15.84
N GLN A 193 2.33 -10.74 -16.43
CA GLN A 193 1.84 -12.11 -16.61
C GLN A 193 1.36 -12.73 -15.29
N SER A 194 2.08 -12.51 -14.19
CA SER A 194 1.77 -13.10 -12.88
C SER A 194 1.72 -12.10 -11.71
N THR A 195 1.99 -10.82 -11.96
CA THR A 195 2.00 -9.76 -10.94
C THR A 195 1.09 -8.61 -11.33
N ILE A 196 0.63 -7.85 -10.34
CA ILE A 196 -0.08 -6.59 -10.55
C ILE A 196 0.72 -5.49 -9.88
N ILE A 197 1.05 -4.46 -10.62
CA ILE A 197 1.82 -3.30 -10.14
C ILE A 197 0.88 -2.12 -10.09
N ALA A 198 0.85 -1.43 -8.94
CA ALA A 198 0.19 -0.16 -8.77
C ALA A 198 1.17 0.87 -8.24
N ALA A 199 1.22 2.05 -8.86
CA ALA A 199 2.11 3.13 -8.46
C ALA A 199 1.33 4.43 -8.27
N ALA A 200 1.64 5.16 -7.21
CA ALA A 200 1.03 6.43 -6.87
C ALA A 200 1.93 7.59 -7.26
N PHE A 201 1.34 8.58 -7.92
CA PHE A 201 2.00 9.82 -8.33
C PHE A 201 1.25 11.02 -7.74
N ALA A 202 1.96 12.13 -7.56
CA ALA A 202 1.29 13.40 -7.30
C ALA A 202 0.38 13.73 -8.50
N SER A 203 -0.85 14.19 -8.23
CA SER A 203 -1.82 14.36 -9.31
C SER A 203 -1.36 15.41 -10.33
N GLY A 204 -1.44 15.05 -11.62
CA GLY A 204 -1.10 15.91 -12.75
C GLY A 204 0.40 16.09 -13.03
N THR A 205 1.29 15.37 -12.32
CA THR A 205 2.75 15.58 -12.49
C THR A 205 3.41 14.67 -13.53
N VAL A 206 2.78 13.54 -13.87
CA VAL A 206 3.33 12.56 -14.82
C VAL A 206 2.37 12.39 -15.99
N ALA A 207 2.88 12.56 -17.21
CA ALA A 207 2.10 12.33 -18.42
C ALA A 207 2.11 10.86 -18.87
N ASN A 208 3.26 10.19 -18.71
CA ASN A 208 3.43 8.78 -19.05
C ASN A 208 4.10 8.02 -17.89
N PRO A 209 3.36 7.19 -17.13
CA PRO A 209 3.90 6.45 -16.00
C PRO A 209 4.46 5.06 -16.36
N ASP A 210 4.29 4.59 -17.62
CA ASP A 210 4.77 3.27 -18.06
C ASP A 210 6.26 2.98 -17.73
N PRO A 211 7.19 3.96 -17.83
CA PRO A 211 8.58 3.71 -17.52
C PRO A 211 8.84 3.21 -16.09
N TYR A 212 7.99 3.60 -15.14
CA TYR A 212 8.10 3.26 -13.71
C TYR A 212 7.38 1.95 -13.35
N LEU A 213 6.62 1.38 -14.29
CA LEU A 213 5.79 0.20 -14.08
C LEU A 213 6.35 -1.06 -14.73
N SER A 214 6.99 -0.96 -15.91
CA SER A 214 7.41 -2.14 -16.67
C SER A 214 8.87 -2.17 -17.10
N SER A 215 9.53 -1.01 -17.23
CA SER A 215 10.92 -0.92 -17.68
C SER A 215 11.91 -0.60 -16.57
N ASP A 216 11.48 -0.61 -15.31
CA ASP A 216 12.35 -0.36 -14.16
C ASP A 216 13.16 -1.64 -13.81
N PRO A 217 14.47 -1.70 -14.10
CA PRO A 217 15.28 -2.87 -13.82
C PRO A 217 15.42 -3.13 -12.31
N ALA A 218 15.35 -2.08 -11.48
CA ALA A 218 15.42 -2.21 -10.05
C ALA A 218 14.19 -2.94 -9.51
N LEU A 219 13.00 -2.58 -10.00
CA LEU A 219 11.75 -3.27 -9.65
C LEU A 219 11.79 -4.75 -10.01
N ASN A 220 12.26 -5.08 -11.22
CA ASN A 220 12.35 -6.48 -11.64
C ASN A 220 13.33 -7.28 -10.75
N ALA A 221 14.47 -6.68 -10.39
CA ALA A 221 15.42 -7.29 -9.46
C ALA A 221 14.83 -7.46 -8.04
N GLU A 222 14.02 -6.52 -7.58
CA GLU A 222 13.31 -6.61 -6.29
C GLU A 222 12.26 -7.74 -6.30
N ILE A 223 11.49 -7.86 -7.38
CA ILE A 223 10.55 -8.96 -7.60
C ILE A 223 11.26 -10.31 -7.59
N SER A 224 12.35 -10.45 -8.34
CA SER A 224 13.10 -11.70 -8.42
C SER A 224 13.83 -12.06 -7.12
N SER A 225 14.22 -11.07 -6.32
CA SER A 225 14.93 -11.29 -5.05
C SER A 225 13.99 -11.39 -3.85
N ALA A 226 12.67 -11.19 -4.00
CA ALA A 226 11.73 -11.22 -2.90
C ALA A 226 11.80 -12.56 -2.13
N PRO A 227 11.73 -12.56 -0.79
CA PRO A 227 11.73 -13.80 -0.02
C PRO A 227 10.60 -14.74 -0.49
N PRO A 228 10.81 -16.07 -0.58
CA PRO A 228 9.84 -17.01 -1.16
C PRO A 228 8.45 -17.00 -0.50
N ARG A 229 8.38 -16.56 0.75
CA ARG A 229 7.13 -16.46 1.51
C ARG A 229 6.38 -15.15 1.29
N SER A 230 6.97 -14.18 0.60
CA SER A 230 6.37 -12.88 0.32
C SER A 230 5.30 -13.00 -0.75
N ASN A 231 4.21 -12.26 -0.59
CA ASN A 231 3.18 -12.15 -1.60
C ASN A 231 2.92 -10.67 -2.00
N ALA A 232 3.65 -9.73 -1.40
CA ALA A 232 3.64 -8.32 -1.75
C ALA A 232 5.04 -7.70 -1.65
N LEU A 233 5.28 -6.69 -2.48
CA LEU A 233 6.36 -5.73 -2.33
C LEU A 233 5.74 -4.34 -2.24
N ALA A 234 6.23 -3.51 -1.34
CA ALA A 234 5.80 -2.12 -1.22
C ALA A 234 7.03 -1.23 -1.11
N ASP A 235 7.07 -0.16 -1.87
CA ASP A 235 8.12 0.85 -1.77
C ASP A 235 7.50 2.26 -1.70
N ALA A 236 8.22 3.18 -1.06
CA ALA A 236 7.83 4.58 -0.97
C ALA A 236 9.02 5.50 -0.77
N GLN A 237 8.90 6.72 -1.29
CA GLN A 237 9.88 7.77 -1.04
C GLN A 237 9.84 8.20 0.43
N TYR A 238 11.00 8.43 1.06
CA TYR A 238 11.07 8.95 2.43
C TYR A 238 10.27 10.24 2.62
N ALA A 239 10.31 11.14 1.64
CA ALA A 239 9.52 12.37 1.66
C ALA A 239 8.01 12.08 1.74
N PHE A 240 7.52 11.08 1.00
CA PHE A 240 6.13 10.67 1.04
C PHE A 240 5.77 9.99 2.37
N ILE A 241 6.63 9.09 2.88
CA ILE A 241 6.46 8.45 4.19
C ILE A 241 6.32 9.50 5.29
N ASN A 242 7.23 10.47 5.34
CA ASN A 242 7.21 11.54 6.34
C ASN A 242 5.96 12.40 6.27
N GLN A 243 5.48 12.70 5.05
CA GLN A 243 4.22 13.39 4.88
C GLN A 243 3.03 12.58 5.42
N MET A 244 3.01 11.27 5.21
CA MET A 244 1.94 10.40 5.73
C MET A 244 2.02 10.25 7.26
N LEU A 245 3.22 10.13 7.83
CA LEU A 245 3.42 10.08 9.28
C LEU A 245 2.93 11.36 9.97
N ALA A 246 3.26 12.53 9.42
CA ALA A 246 2.81 13.80 9.96
C ALA A 246 1.28 13.93 9.98
N LEU A 247 0.59 13.35 8.99
CA LEU A 247 -0.87 13.41 8.88
C LEU A 247 -1.55 12.37 9.78
N TYR A 248 -1.12 11.11 9.72
CA TYR A 248 -1.88 9.98 10.27
C TYR A 248 -1.32 9.40 11.55
N ALA A 249 -0.08 9.74 11.90
CA ALA A 249 0.58 9.25 13.11
C ALA A 249 1.41 10.36 13.79
N PRO A 250 0.81 11.55 14.08
CA PRO A 250 1.56 12.63 14.73
C PRO A 250 2.07 12.25 16.12
N VAL A 251 1.39 11.30 16.78
CA VAL A 251 1.77 10.67 18.03
C VAL A 251 1.47 9.17 17.94
N TYR A 252 2.43 8.31 18.28
CA TYR A 252 2.21 6.88 18.41
C TYR A 252 2.81 6.32 19.69
N GLU A 253 2.16 5.28 20.22
CA GLU A 253 2.64 4.58 21.41
C GLU A 253 3.35 3.29 20.98
N VAL A 254 4.63 3.20 21.31
CA VAL A 254 5.46 2.02 21.10
C VAL A 254 5.50 1.25 22.41
N PRO A 255 4.89 0.05 22.48
CA PRO A 255 5.12 -0.82 23.62
C PRO A 255 6.57 -1.29 23.55
N ILE A 256 7.38 -0.92 24.53
CA ILE A 256 8.76 -1.39 24.62
C ILE A 256 8.76 -2.63 25.50
N ARG A 257 9.31 -3.71 24.94
CA ARG A 257 9.50 -4.98 25.64
C ARG A 257 10.98 -5.13 25.94
N VAL A 258 11.49 -4.40 26.93
CA VAL A 258 12.82 -4.66 27.48
C VAL A 258 12.63 -5.41 28.79
N GLN A 259 13.49 -6.39 29.10
CA GLN A 259 13.42 -7.11 30.37
C GLN A 259 13.43 -6.12 31.54
N GLY A 260 12.37 -6.13 32.36
CA GLY A 260 12.22 -5.22 33.50
C GLY A 260 11.58 -3.85 33.19
N LEU A 261 11.32 -3.50 31.93
CA LEU A 261 10.64 -2.26 31.54
C LEU A 261 9.31 -2.60 30.84
N GLY A 262 8.21 -2.50 31.59
CA GLY A 262 6.84 -2.77 31.10
C GLY A 262 6.07 -1.55 30.62
N GLN A 263 6.74 -0.41 30.43
CA GLN A 263 6.08 0.86 30.08
C GLN A 263 6.11 1.11 28.56
N SER A 264 5.06 1.76 28.05
CA SER A 264 5.00 2.19 26.65
C SER A 264 5.71 3.53 26.48
N LEU A 265 6.52 3.66 25.43
CA LEU A 265 7.07 4.94 25.00
C LEU A 265 6.10 5.64 24.06
N LYS A 266 5.95 6.95 24.23
CA LYS A 266 5.21 7.78 23.28
C LYS A 266 6.19 8.44 22.34
N ALA A 267 6.06 8.19 21.05
CA ALA A 267 6.83 8.83 20.02
C ALA A 267 6.00 9.93 19.33
N LYS A 268 6.64 11.05 19.02
CA LYS A 268 6.05 12.20 18.31
C LYS A 268 7.04 12.74 17.29
N ASN A 269 6.51 13.45 16.29
CA ASN A 269 7.32 14.17 15.30
C ASN A 269 8.37 13.26 14.63
N VAL A 270 7.94 12.05 14.27
CA VAL A 270 8.86 11.05 13.75
C VAL A 270 9.12 11.28 12.27
N VAL A 271 10.40 11.27 11.95
CA VAL A 271 10.93 11.50 10.61
C VAL A 271 11.84 10.32 10.26
N VAL A 272 11.58 9.77 9.09
CA VAL A 272 12.36 8.70 8.46
C VAL A 272 13.25 9.31 7.39
N SER A 273 14.49 8.88 7.37
CA SER A 273 15.45 9.22 6.30
C SER A 273 16.34 8.02 6.06
N GLY A 274 16.98 7.97 4.90
CA GLY A 274 17.90 6.89 4.58
C GLY A 274 18.71 7.21 3.35
N GLY A 275 19.55 6.25 3.01
CA GLY A 275 20.34 6.18 1.79
C GLY A 275 20.46 4.73 1.37
N ASP A 276 21.48 4.42 0.58
CA ASP A 276 21.77 3.03 0.26
C ASP A 276 22.06 2.20 1.51
N ARG A 277 21.29 1.12 1.67
CA ARG A 277 21.43 0.14 2.76
C ARG A 277 21.45 0.78 4.15
N SER A 278 20.80 1.93 4.32
CA SER A 278 20.78 2.66 5.58
C SER A 278 19.44 3.34 5.81
N LEU A 279 19.00 3.31 7.06
CA LEU A 279 17.77 3.90 7.54
C LEU A 279 18.07 4.61 8.87
N THR A 280 17.50 5.80 9.04
CA THR A 280 17.51 6.55 10.29
C THR A 280 16.11 7.02 10.61
N LEU A 281 15.64 6.64 11.79
CA LEU A 281 14.41 7.13 12.39
C LEU A 281 14.74 8.13 13.48
N ARG A 282 14.23 9.35 13.38
CA ARG A 282 14.36 10.39 14.42
C ARG A 282 13.00 10.79 14.94
N GLY A 283 12.91 11.16 16.20
CA GLY A 283 11.67 11.64 16.78
C GLY A 283 11.83 12.04 18.23
N GLN A 284 10.76 12.55 18.82
CA GLN A 284 10.69 12.83 20.24
C GLN A 284 10.06 11.63 20.95
N LEU A 285 10.73 11.12 21.97
CA LEU A 285 10.33 9.98 22.76
C LEU A 285 10.02 10.42 24.20
N THR A 286 8.89 10.01 24.75
CA THR A 286 8.54 10.24 26.16
C THR A 286 8.49 8.90 26.89
N PHE A 287 9.23 8.79 28.00
CA PHE A 287 9.29 7.62 28.86
C PHE A 287 9.27 8.04 30.33
N GLY A 288 8.37 7.48 31.14
CA GLY A 288 8.28 7.82 32.57
C GLY A 288 8.09 9.30 32.88
N GLY A 289 7.51 10.08 31.95
CA GLY A 289 7.35 11.54 32.06
C GLY A 289 8.53 12.37 31.57
N LEU A 290 9.67 11.76 31.24
CA LEU A 290 10.85 12.42 30.68
C LEU A 290 10.83 12.40 29.16
N ALA A 291 11.24 13.50 28.52
CA ALA A 291 11.26 13.66 27.08
C ALA A 291 12.69 13.61 26.52
N TYR A 292 12.88 12.87 25.43
CA TYR A 292 14.15 12.62 24.76
C TYR A 292 14.04 12.86 23.26
N ASN A 293 15.07 13.42 22.63
CA ASN A 293 15.27 13.29 21.20
C ASN A 293 15.88 11.91 20.95
N GLY A 294 15.14 11.06 20.26
CA GLY A 294 15.55 9.72 19.88
C GLY A 294 16.03 9.66 18.45
N ALA A 295 17.07 8.85 18.22
CA ALA A 295 17.50 8.44 16.90
C ALA A 295 17.77 6.93 16.89
N MET A 296 17.20 6.20 15.94
CA MET A 296 17.52 4.80 15.69
C MET A 296 18.11 4.67 14.30
N HIS A 297 19.24 3.97 14.21
CA HIS A 297 19.94 3.69 12.97
C HIS A 297 19.82 2.20 12.65
N ALA A 298 19.55 1.89 11.39
CA ALA A 298 19.57 0.54 10.85
C ALA A 298 20.35 0.52 9.54
N ALA A 299 21.07 -0.57 9.26
CA ALA A 299 21.94 -0.69 8.09
C ALA A 299 22.06 -2.12 7.57
N GLY A 300 22.58 -2.25 6.35
CA GLY A 300 22.77 -3.53 5.65
C GLY A 300 21.62 -3.88 4.71
N ASP A 301 21.70 -5.08 4.11
CA ASP A 301 20.76 -5.53 3.07
C ASP A 301 19.34 -5.81 3.59
N ASP A 302 19.18 -6.07 4.90
CA ASP A 302 17.88 -6.26 5.57
C ASP A 302 17.66 -5.23 6.71
N LEU A 303 18.35 -4.09 6.64
CA LEU A 303 18.26 -2.98 7.60
C LEU A 303 18.22 -3.46 9.07
N LEU A 304 19.32 -4.04 9.53
CA LEU A 304 19.47 -4.46 10.91
C LEU A 304 19.73 -3.24 11.79
N ILE A 305 19.03 -3.15 12.93
CA ILE A 305 19.20 -2.06 13.90
C ILE A 305 20.65 -2.11 14.41
N SER A 306 21.36 -1.00 14.29
CA SER A 306 22.76 -0.88 14.70
C SER A 306 22.89 -0.13 16.02
N THR A 307 22.18 0.99 16.18
CA THR A 307 22.25 1.85 17.37
C THR A 307 20.94 2.57 17.64
N ILE A 308 20.67 2.84 18.92
CA ILE A 308 19.56 3.69 19.38
C ILE A 308 20.13 4.73 20.35
N ALA A 309 20.12 6.00 19.96
CA ALA A 309 20.57 7.13 20.77
C ALA A 309 19.38 7.89 21.37
N LEU A 310 19.50 8.29 22.64
CA LEU A 310 18.53 9.15 23.33
C LEU A 310 19.25 10.33 23.96
N GLU A 311 18.79 11.53 23.65
CA GLU A 311 19.30 12.78 24.24
C GLU A 311 18.17 13.49 25.00
N SER A 312 18.37 13.83 26.27
CA SER A 312 17.35 14.56 27.05
C SER A 312 17.00 15.91 26.42
N ILE A 313 15.70 16.23 26.32
CA ILE A 313 15.20 17.49 25.76
C ILE A 313 15.27 18.63 26.79
N ASP A 314 15.13 18.31 28.09
CA ASP A 314 15.22 19.30 29.16
C ASP A 314 16.68 19.68 29.43
N ARG A 315 17.20 20.57 28.57
CA ARG A 315 18.36 21.41 28.85
C ARG A 315 17.89 22.74 29.40
N THR A 316 17.25 22.76 30.55
CA THR A 316 17.06 23.99 31.32
C THR A 316 18.42 24.67 31.49
N THR A 317 18.63 25.88 30.97
CA THR A 317 19.86 26.61 31.27
C THR A 317 19.92 26.80 32.78
N CYS A 318 20.79 26.04 33.47
CA CYS A 318 21.01 26.16 34.92
C CYS A 318 21.82 27.42 35.24
N ASP A 319 21.53 28.53 34.56
CA ASP A 319 22.11 29.84 34.80
C ASP A 319 21.29 30.54 35.89
N MET A 320 21.32 29.95 37.09
CA MET A 320 20.68 30.51 38.28
C MET A 320 21.75 31.13 39.17
N THR A 321 21.45 32.33 39.68
CA THR A 321 22.32 33.06 40.62
C THR A 321 22.42 32.37 41.98
N ASP A 322 21.42 31.56 42.36
CA ASP A 322 21.45 30.71 43.55
C ASP A 322 22.21 29.40 43.27
N MET A 323 23.27 29.18 44.05
CA MET A 323 24.14 28.00 43.94
C MET A 323 23.41 26.68 44.24
N ILE A 324 22.48 26.64 45.20
CA ILE A 324 21.73 25.42 45.53
C ILE A 324 20.73 25.11 44.43
N ALA A 325 20.02 26.12 43.94
CA ALA A 325 19.11 25.96 42.81
C ALA A 325 19.88 25.49 41.55
N ARG A 326 21.06 26.04 41.29
CA ARG A 326 21.94 25.63 40.19
C ARG A 326 22.42 24.19 40.34
N LEU A 327 22.86 23.77 41.53
CA LEU A 327 23.30 22.39 41.79
C LEU A 327 22.15 21.39 41.68
N GLN A 328 20.95 21.73 42.16
CA GLN A 328 19.76 20.90 42.00
C GLN A 328 19.34 20.77 40.53
N CYS A 329 19.37 21.87 39.77
CA CYS A 329 19.13 21.87 38.33
C CYS A 329 20.16 21.01 37.59
N GLN A 330 21.46 21.17 37.91
CA GLN A 330 22.53 20.35 37.32
C GLN A 330 22.37 18.87 37.69
N ALA A 331 22.04 18.54 38.95
CA ALA A 331 21.81 17.16 39.38
C ALA A 331 20.60 16.53 38.67
N GLN A 332 19.52 17.28 38.46
CA GLN A 332 18.36 16.84 37.68
C GLN A 332 18.72 16.61 36.21
N GLN A 333 19.57 17.48 35.63
CA GLN A 333 20.09 17.28 34.28
C GLN A 333 20.99 16.06 34.16
N PHE A 334 21.91 15.87 35.10
CA PHE A 334 22.78 14.69 35.14
C PHE A 334 21.97 13.40 35.30
N ALA A 335 20.94 13.42 36.15
CA ALA A 335 20.02 12.29 36.31
C ALA A 335 19.26 12.01 35.01
N GLY A 336 18.76 13.04 34.33
CA GLY A 336 18.06 12.91 33.04
C GLY A 336 18.96 12.48 31.86
N SER A 337 20.21 12.96 31.81
CA SER A 337 21.19 12.53 30.81
C SER A 337 21.70 11.12 31.08
N GLY A 338 21.93 10.77 32.36
CA GLY A 338 22.33 9.43 32.78
C GLY A 338 21.23 8.40 32.55
N SER A 339 19.97 8.75 32.84
CA SER A 339 18.81 7.89 32.52
C SER A 339 18.61 7.73 31.02
N GLY A 340 18.83 8.79 30.23
CA GLY A 340 18.79 8.74 28.77
C GLY A 340 19.86 7.81 28.18
N GLN A 341 21.10 7.90 28.65
CA GLN A 341 22.19 7.02 28.23
C GLN A 341 21.95 5.56 28.63
N ALA A 342 21.51 5.32 29.87
CA ALA A 342 21.20 3.96 30.33
C ALA A 342 20.04 3.33 29.54
N LEU A 343 18.99 4.12 29.28
CA LEU A 343 17.86 3.67 28.46
C LEU A 343 18.28 3.43 27.00
N SER A 344 19.07 4.33 26.41
CA SER A 344 19.64 4.19 25.06
C SER A 344 20.50 2.91 24.94
N ALA A 345 21.36 2.64 25.93
CA ALA A 345 22.17 1.44 25.97
C ALA A 345 21.31 0.17 26.13
N ALA A 346 20.30 0.18 27.00
CA ALA A 346 19.38 -0.94 27.17
C ALA A 346 18.58 -1.24 25.89
N LEU A 347 18.06 -0.20 25.23
CA LEU A 347 17.35 -0.34 23.96
C LEU A 347 18.28 -0.84 22.87
N THR A 348 19.48 -0.26 22.73
CA THR A 348 20.46 -0.72 21.76
C THR A 348 20.81 -2.19 22.01
N SER A 349 21.15 -2.57 23.24
CA SER A 349 21.49 -3.97 23.56
C SER A 349 20.36 -4.94 23.27
N TYR A 350 19.10 -4.53 23.39
CA TYR A 350 17.96 -5.39 23.12
C TYR A 350 17.70 -5.53 21.61
N TYR A 351 17.72 -4.42 20.88
CA TYR A 351 17.31 -4.36 19.47
C TYR A 351 18.45 -4.52 18.47
N GLN A 352 19.71 -4.37 18.88
CA GLN A 352 20.85 -4.44 17.97
C GLN A 352 20.90 -5.80 17.26
N GLY A 353 21.12 -5.76 15.95
CA GLY A 353 21.12 -6.94 15.07
C GLY A 353 19.73 -7.46 14.72
N GLN A 354 18.65 -6.94 15.31
CA GLN A 354 17.29 -7.28 14.89
C GLN A 354 16.93 -6.52 13.60
N PRO A 355 16.19 -7.14 12.67
CA PRO A 355 15.78 -6.48 11.45
C PRO A 355 14.70 -5.42 11.70
N PHE A 356 14.78 -4.31 10.96
CA PHE A 356 13.74 -3.29 10.95
C PHE A 356 12.59 -3.73 10.06
N HIS A 357 11.68 -4.55 10.57
CA HIS A 357 10.49 -5.01 9.83
C HIS A 357 9.22 -4.28 10.31
N TYR A 358 8.55 -3.56 9.41
CA TYR A 358 7.23 -3.02 9.73
C TYR A 358 6.18 -4.13 9.77
N SER A 359 5.27 -4.02 10.72
CA SER A 359 4.11 -4.90 10.79
C SER A 359 2.88 -4.17 11.30
N THR A 360 1.77 -4.38 10.60
CA THR A 360 0.44 -3.92 11.04
C THR A 360 -0.32 -5.02 11.79
N ALA A 361 0.30 -6.15 12.11
CA ALA A 361 -0.40 -7.30 12.74
C ALA A 361 -1.12 -6.91 14.04
N ASN A 362 -0.47 -6.11 14.90
CA ASN A 362 -1.06 -5.64 16.15
C ASN A 362 -2.10 -4.53 15.95
N ARG A 363 -2.10 -3.86 14.79
CA ARG A 363 -3.01 -2.77 14.43
C ARG A 363 -3.36 -2.86 12.94
N PRO A 364 -4.22 -3.81 12.53
CA PRO A 364 -4.56 -4.01 11.13
C PRO A 364 -5.13 -2.73 10.51
N LEU A 365 -4.71 -2.41 9.29
CA LEU A 365 -5.21 -1.26 8.55
C LEU A 365 -6.66 -1.49 8.20
N ARG A 366 -7.54 -0.54 8.51
CA ARG A 366 -8.95 -0.61 8.16
C ARG A 366 -9.29 0.51 7.18
N PHE A 367 -9.93 0.16 6.08
CA PHE A 367 -10.30 1.13 5.04
C PHE A 367 -11.63 0.75 4.38
N THR A 368 -12.22 1.67 3.64
CA THR A 368 -13.46 1.45 2.89
C THR A 368 -13.19 1.67 1.41
N LEU A 369 -13.59 0.72 0.56
CA LEU A 369 -13.51 0.82 -0.89
C LEU A 369 -14.90 0.53 -1.46
N GLY A 370 -15.48 1.48 -2.20
CA GLY A 370 -16.81 1.32 -2.81
C GLY A 370 -17.92 1.02 -1.80
N GLY A 371 -17.86 1.58 -0.59
CA GLY A 371 -18.80 1.31 0.50
C GLY A 371 -18.56 -0.01 1.26
N ILE A 372 -17.59 -0.81 0.83
CA ILE A 372 -17.23 -2.07 1.49
C ILE A 372 -16.03 -1.84 2.41
N LYS A 373 -16.13 -2.31 3.66
CA LYS A 373 -15.05 -2.21 4.63
C LYS A 373 -14.06 -3.37 4.45
N PHE A 374 -12.78 -3.07 4.58
CA PHE A 374 -11.68 -4.02 4.50
C PHE A 374 -10.72 -3.85 5.67
N THR A 375 -10.06 -4.95 6.03
CA THR A 375 -8.89 -4.97 6.88
C THR A 375 -7.71 -5.49 6.07
N ALA A 376 -6.55 -4.88 6.23
CA ALA A 376 -5.29 -5.37 5.68
C ALA A 376 -4.23 -5.51 6.77
N VAL A 377 -3.48 -6.60 6.69
CA VAL A 377 -2.28 -6.82 7.50
C VAL A 377 -1.10 -6.95 6.55
N LEU A 378 -0.01 -6.25 6.86
CA LEU A 378 1.28 -6.42 6.22
C LEU A 378 2.26 -6.86 7.30
N GLU A 379 3.02 -7.91 7.01
CA GLU A 379 4.15 -8.36 7.81
C GLU A 379 5.38 -8.35 6.90
N ALA A 380 6.28 -7.40 7.13
CA ALA A 380 7.55 -7.36 6.41
C ALA A 380 8.39 -8.60 6.77
N LEU A 381 9.04 -9.15 5.75
CA LEU A 381 10.00 -10.26 5.83
C LEU A 381 11.40 -9.82 5.43
N ARG A 382 11.49 -8.74 4.65
CA ARG A 382 12.73 -8.06 4.32
C ARG A 382 12.48 -6.57 4.16
N SER A 383 13.35 -5.74 4.72
CA SER A 383 13.35 -4.30 4.51
C SER A 383 14.65 -3.84 3.84
N SER A 384 14.55 -2.95 2.88
CA SER A 384 15.71 -2.41 2.18
C SER A 384 15.55 -0.90 1.97
N SER A 385 16.69 -0.22 1.83
CA SER A 385 16.74 1.20 1.48
C SER A 385 17.70 1.39 0.31
N ARG A 386 17.30 2.18 -0.67
CA ARG A 386 18.13 2.60 -1.79
C ARG A 386 17.80 4.05 -2.12
N ASP A 387 18.84 4.88 -2.23
CA ASP A 387 18.69 6.31 -2.45
C ASP A 387 17.66 6.93 -1.48
N ALA A 388 16.58 7.49 -2.02
CA ALA A 388 15.51 8.12 -1.25
C ALA A 388 14.28 7.22 -1.05
N ILE A 389 14.39 5.92 -1.32
CA ILE A 389 13.29 4.95 -1.31
C ILE A 389 13.52 3.92 -0.20
N PHE A 390 12.45 3.66 0.55
CA PHE A 390 12.34 2.54 1.46
C PHE A 390 11.43 1.49 0.85
N SER A 391 11.83 0.23 0.90
CA SER A 391 11.11 -0.90 0.33
C SER A 391 10.96 -2.03 1.33
N GLU A 392 9.81 -2.70 1.30
CA GLU A 392 9.52 -3.89 2.09
C GLU A 392 8.98 -5.02 1.21
N ALA A 393 9.52 -6.21 1.41
CA ALA A 393 8.97 -7.45 0.90
C ALA A 393 8.31 -8.19 2.04
N GLY A 394 7.06 -8.61 1.86
CA GLY A 394 6.29 -9.14 2.97
C GLY A 394 5.08 -9.97 2.60
N ARG A 395 4.37 -10.36 3.65
CA ARG A 395 3.08 -11.03 3.60
C ARG A 395 1.98 -10.01 3.83
N ALA A 396 1.25 -9.69 2.78
CA ALA A 396 0.01 -8.95 2.84
C ALA A 396 -1.18 -9.93 2.92
N THR A 397 -2.16 -9.59 3.73
CA THR A 397 -3.48 -10.21 3.71
C THR A 397 -4.53 -9.10 3.65
N ILE A 398 -5.56 -9.30 2.83
CA ILE A 398 -6.68 -8.38 2.71
C ILE A 398 -7.96 -9.17 2.90
N ARG A 399 -8.82 -8.68 3.78
CA ARG A 399 -10.08 -9.33 4.14
C ARG A 399 -11.20 -8.30 4.20
N ARG A 400 -12.35 -8.63 3.62
CA ARG A 400 -13.59 -7.88 3.81
C ARG A 400 -14.05 -7.96 5.26
N ILE A 401 -14.49 -6.83 5.81
CA ILE A 401 -15.11 -6.71 7.13
C ILE A 401 -16.62 -6.66 6.94
N GLY A 402 -17.34 -7.63 7.52
CA GLY A 402 -18.80 -7.75 7.42
C GLY A 402 -19.23 -9.11 6.87
N PRO A 403 -20.53 -9.43 6.90
CA PRO A 403 -21.02 -10.72 6.42
C PRO A 403 -20.72 -10.87 4.92
N GLN A 404 -20.09 -11.99 4.56
CA GLN A 404 -20.16 -12.51 3.20
C GLN A 404 -21.63 -12.89 2.97
N ARG A 405 -22.37 -12.03 2.28
CA ARG A 405 -23.74 -12.36 1.86
C ARG A 405 -23.68 -13.28 0.66
#